data_AF-A0A497SD41-F1
#
_entry.id   AF-A0A497SD41-F1
#
_cell.length_a   1.000
_cell.length_b   1.000
_cell.length_c   1.000
_cell.angle_alpha   90.00
_cell.angle_beta   90.00
_cell.angle_gamma   90.00
#
_symmetry.space_group_name_H-M   'P 1'
#
loop_
_entity.id
_entity.type
_entity.pdbx_description
1 polymer ?
#
loop_
_entity_poly.entity_id
_entity_poly.type
_entity_poly.pdbx_seq_one_letter_code
_entity_poly.pdbx_strand_id
1 'polypeptide(L)'
;MKPWWQIAIPHKDIREGRIGDFAADLRSIMEGKASLEYVDSETFFKRTHPTKGLKNIVKDVLLTLAGKEEKGKVIQLQTPFGGGKTHALVYLYHLFKGEFTPTEDIKEILKECGLKEIPKAKVAVFVGTVPDPLKGKTPWGEIAEQLGTYELVKEHDEKRITPGREILEKILSRNEPTLLLIDEITEYVVKAKEFEDEIFAFCQELTETVSKSLTRCVLVCTLPSSAPYGERGERVLSQLQKIFGRMQLIYTPVEGEEIYEIIRKRLFEDLGKVSDHEAVATEYFELYQRLGEEVPSETREIHYKEKIKKSYPFHPELINILFERWGAIPSFQRTRGVLRLLAEIVADLFKRQDPSPLIQPANVNLSNSRIRRMFIEHIGEVFESVLASDIVGDDARTVKMD
;
A
#
# COMPACT_ATOMS: atom_id res chain seq x y z
N MET A 1 16.34 -30.68 -5.15
CA MET A 1 15.32 -29.70 -5.60
C MET A 1 15.94 -28.73 -6.59
N LYS A 2 15.16 -28.18 -7.52
CA LYS A 2 15.66 -27.11 -8.41
C LYS A 2 15.85 -25.81 -7.60
N PRO A 3 16.84 -24.97 -7.93
CA PRO A 3 16.95 -23.63 -7.37
C PRO A 3 15.72 -22.78 -7.69
N TRP A 4 15.35 -21.86 -6.79
CA TRP A 4 14.14 -21.04 -6.96
C TRP A 4 14.17 -20.21 -8.26
N TRP A 5 15.34 -19.71 -8.68
CA TRP A 5 15.50 -18.83 -9.85
C TRP A 5 15.30 -19.55 -11.18
N GLN A 6 15.28 -20.90 -11.19
CA GLN A 6 14.93 -21.69 -12.37
C GLN A 6 13.41 -21.86 -12.54
N ILE A 7 12.62 -21.49 -11.54
CA ILE A 7 11.17 -21.69 -11.49
C ILE A 7 10.46 -20.33 -11.38
N ALA A 8 10.84 -19.52 -10.39
CA ALA A 8 10.29 -18.19 -10.16
C ALA A 8 11.15 -17.14 -10.88
N ILE A 9 10.47 -16.32 -11.66
CA ILE A 9 11.06 -15.28 -12.49
C ILE A 9 10.76 -13.93 -11.84
N PRO A 10 11.76 -13.22 -11.28
CA PRO A 10 11.59 -11.86 -10.76
C PRO A 10 11.17 -10.91 -11.87
N HIS A 11 10.47 -9.82 -11.57
CA HIS A 11 10.18 -8.81 -12.59
C HIS A 11 11.45 -8.26 -13.26
N LYS A 12 11.36 -7.88 -14.54
CA LYS A 12 12.49 -7.40 -15.35
C LYS A 12 13.34 -6.30 -14.68
N ASP A 13 12.69 -5.31 -14.09
CA ASP A 13 13.34 -4.21 -13.36
C ASP A 13 14.18 -4.70 -12.17
N ILE A 14 13.71 -5.72 -11.44
CA ILE A 14 14.46 -6.34 -10.35
C ILE A 14 15.65 -7.14 -10.91
N ARG A 15 15.45 -7.92 -11.97
CA ARG A 15 16.55 -8.69 -12.61
C ARG A 15 17.68 -7.78 -13.14
N GLU A 16 17.33 -6.58 -13.59
CA GLU A 16 18.27 -5.59 -14.09
C GLU A 16 18.84 -4.67 -12.99
N GLY A 17 18.43 -4.85 -11.73
CA GLY A 17 18.86 -4.03 -10.60
C GLY A 17 18.35 -2.59 -10.64
N ARG A 18 17.27 -2.33 -11.39
CA ARG A 18 16.57 -1.05 -11.51
C ARG A 18 15.40 -1.01 -10.51
N ILE A 19 15.72 -1.12 -9.23
CA ILE A 19 14.74 -1.28 -8.15
C ILE A 19 14.05 0.06 -7.85
N GLY A 20 12.72 0.06 -7.90
CA GLY A 20 11.90 1.23 -7.61
C GLY A 20 11.77 1.53 -6.12
N ASP A 21 11.22 2.70 -5.79
CA ASP A 21 11.10 3.14 -4.40
C ASP A 21 9.97 2.45 -3.62
N PHE A 22 9.11 1.67 -4.29
CA PHE A 22 7.88 1.04 -3.76
C PHE A 22 6.96 2.03 -3.02
N ALA A 23 7.08 3.31 -3.33
CA ALA A 23 6.26 4.39 -2.80
C ALA A 23 5.21 4.78 -3.84
N ALA A 24 3.94 4.55 -3.52
CA ALA A 24 2.85 5.14 -4.28
C ALA A 24 2.70 6.61 -3.88
N ASP A 25 2.81 7.52 -4.85
CA ASP A 25 2.49 8.94 -4.68
C ASP A 25 1.35 9.29 -5.64
N LEU A 26 0.16 9.53 -5.09
CA LEU A 26 -1.05 9.69 -5.89
C LEU A 26 -0.93 10.88 -6.85
N ARG A 27 -0.26 11.96 -6.43
CA ARG A 27 -0.05 13.14 -7.30
C ARG A 27 0.83 12.82 -8.50
N SER A 28 2.00 12.22 -8.28
CA SER A 28 2.93 11.84 -9.35
C SER A 28 2.29 10.87 -10.33
N ILE A 29 1.41 9.99 -9.86
CA ILE A 29 0.65 9.07 -10.70
C ILE A 29 -0.35 9.83 -11.58
N MET A 30 -1.12 10.75 -10.99
CA MET A 30 -2.05 11.60 -11.74
C MET A 30 -1.36 12.46 -12.80
N GLU A 31 -0.13 12.91 -12.54
CA GLU A 31 0.68 13.70 -13.48
C GLU A 31 1.46 12.84 -14.49
N GLY A 32 1.40 11.51 -14.41
CA GLY A 32 2.18 10.61 -15.26
C GLY A 32 3.69 10.64 -15.03
N LYS A 33 4.13 11.09 -13.84
CA LYS A 33 5.55 11.25 -13.45
C LYS A 33 6.08 10.13 -12.56
N ALA A 34 5.21 9.28 -12.01
CA ALA A 34 5.61 8.12 -11.23
C ALA A 34 6.21 7.00 -12.11
N SER A 35 6.77 5.95 -11.50
CA SER A 35 7.28 4.80 -12.25
C SER A 35 6.14 4.09 -13.01
N LEU A 36 6.50 3.44 -14.13
CA LEU A 36 5.54 2.79 -15.03
C LEU A 36 4.59 1.83 -14.30
N GLU A 37 5.10 1.09 -13.32
CA GLU A 37 4.33 0.15 -12.50
C GLU A 37 3.22 0.80 -11.65
N TYR A 38 3.25 2.11 -11.46
CA TYR A 38 2.20 2.87 -10.78
C TYR A 38 1.39 3.75 -11.73
N VAL A 39 1.95 4.23 -12.84
CA VAL A 39 1.23 5.07 -13.81
C VAL A 39 0.34 4.23 -14.73
N ASP A 40 0.87 3.11 -15.23
CA ASP A 40 0.13 2.24 -16.15
C ASP A 40 -0.86 1.35 -15.38
N SER A 41 -2.16 1.57 -15.61
CA SER A 41 -3.22 0.88 -14.87
C SER A 41 -3.15 -0.65 -15.05
N GLU A 42 -2.84 -1.12 -16.26
CA GLU A 42 -2.74 -2.56 -16.53
C GLU A 42 -1.58 -3.20 -15.76
N THR A 43 -0.40 -2.59 -15.79
CA THR A 43 0.78 -3.04 -15.03
C THR A 43 0.53 -2.96 -13.53
N PHE A 44 -0.11 -1.88 -13.06
CA PHE A 44 -0.45 -1.71 -11.66
C PHE A 44 -1.35 -2.85 -11.16
N PHE A 45 -2.43 -3.18 -11.88
CA PHE A 45 -3.32 -4.28 -11.48
C PHE A 45 -2.63 -5.64 -11.58
N LYS A 46 -1.77 -5.86 -12.58
CA LYS A 46 -0.97 -7.10 -12.68
C LYS A 46 0.00 -7.27 -11.50
N ARG A 47 0.56 -6.18 -10.96
CA ARG A 47 1.50 -6.20 -9.81
C ARG A 47 0.82 -6.06 -8.45
N THR A 48 -0.50 -5.94 -8.39
CA THR A 48 -1.24 -5.73 -7.14
C THR A 48 -1.99 -6.99 -6.73
N HIS A 49 -1.74 -7.46 -5.51
CA HIS A 49 -2.58 -8.49 -4.90
C HIS A 49 -3.78 -7.82 -4.21
N PRO A 50 -5.03 -8.14 -4.60
CA PRO A 50 -6.21 -7.58 -3.98
C PRO A 50 -6.51 -8.31 -2.68
N THR A 51 -5.92 -7.81 -1.61
CA THR A 51 -6.19 -8.26 -0.24
C THR A 51 -7.68 -8.18 0.10
N LYS A 52 -8.13 -8.95 1.08
CA LYS A 52 -9.49 -8.93 1.60
C LYS A 52 -9.93 -7.52 1.98
N GLY A 53 -9.07 -6.77 2.67
CA GLY A 53 -9.32 -5.38 3.03
C GLY A 53 -9.56 -4.49 1.81
N LEU A 54 -8.69 -4.58 0.80
CA LEU A 54 -8.82 -3.84 -0.45
C LEU A 54 -10.06 -4.27 -1.25
N LYS A 55 -10.34 -5.58 -1.36
CA LYS A 55 -11.56 -6.10 -2.00
C LYS A 55 -12.81 -5.52 -1.36
N ASN A 56 -12.88 -5.45 -0.03
CA ASN A 56 -14.03 -4.89 0.67
C ASN A 56 -14.22 -3.39 0.37
N ILE A 57 -13.14 -2.60 0.41
CA ILE A 57 -13.18 -1.17 0.05
C ILE A 57 -13.71 -1.00 -1.38
N VAL A 58 -13.18 -1.79 -2.33
CA VAL A 58 -13.57 -1.71 -3.75
C VAL A 58 -15.04 -2.12 -3.94
N LYS A 59 -15.50 -3.18 -3.26
CA LYS A 59 -16.91 -3.62 -3.31
C LYS A 59 -17.86 -2.51 -2.85
N ASP A 60 -17.55 -1.86 -1.73
CA ASP A 60 -18.35 -0.76 -1.21
C ASP A 60 -18.43 0.40 -2.20
N VAL A 61 -17.29 0.80 -2.76
CA VAL A 61 -17.22 1.87 -3.75
C VAL A 61 -18.05 1.52 -4.98
N LEU A 62 -17.89 0.30 -5.52
CA LEU A 62 -18.63 -0.17 -6.70
C LEU A 62 -20.13 -0.21 -6.46
N LEU A 63 -20.58 -0.77 -5.34
CA LEU A 63 -22.01 -0.88 -4.99
C LEU A 63 -22.66 0.49 -4.81
N THR A 64 -22.02 1.41 -4.10
CA THR A 64 -22.55 2.77 -3.92
C THR A 64 -22.64 3.52 -5.25
N LEU A 65 -21.58 3.51 -6.06
CA LEU A 65 -21.58 4.25 -7.34
C LEU A 65 -22.53 3.62 -8.38
N ALA A 66 -22.77 2.30 -8.29
CA ALA A 66 -23.79 1.60 -9.06
C ALA A 66 -25.23 1.89 -8.59
N GLY A 67 -25.44 2.62 -7.49
CA GLY A 67 -26.76 2.91 -6.92
C GLY A 67 -27.42 1.69 -6.27
N LYS A 68 -26.61 0.75 -5.76
CA LYS A 68 -27.08 -0.43 -5.02
C LYS A 68 -27.20 -0.18 -3.51
N GLU A 69 -26.82 1.01 -3.06
CA GLU A 69 -26.87 1.45 -1.67
C GLU A 69 -27.88 2.60 -1.55
N GLU A 70 -28.49 2.75 -0.38
CA GLU A 70 -29.48 3.82 -0.12
C GLU A 70 -28.84 5.19 0.10
N LYS A 71 -27.56 5.23 0.47
CA LYS A 71 -26.83 6.43 0.86
C LYS A 71 -25.40 6.40 0.33
N GLY A 72 -24.84 7.59 0.12
CA GLY A 72 -23.43 7.77 -0.12
C GLY A 72 -22.59 7.29 1.07
N LYS A 73 -21.35 6.89 0.79
CA LYS A 73 -20.43 6.32 1.79
C LYS A 73 -19.25 7.24 2.05
N VAL A 74 -18.90 7.39 3.33
CA VAL A 74 -17.64 7.96 3.76
C VAL A 74 -16.79 6.81 4.30
N ILE A 75 -15.63 6.60 3.68
CA ILE A 75 -14.67 5.55 3.99
C ILE A 75 -13.40 6.21 4.50
N GLN A 76 -13.01 5.91 5.73
CA GLN A 76 -11.69 6.28 6.22
C GLN A 76 -10.77 5.06 6.18
N LEU A 77 -9.65 5.23 5.49
CA LEU A 77 -8.58 4.24 5.47
C LEU A 77 -7.68 4.47 6.68
N GLN A 78 -7.63 3.47 7.56
CA GLN A 78 -6.68 3.42 8.66
C GLN A 78 -5.76 2.22 8.49
N THR A 79 -4.53 2.35 8.96
CA THR A 79 -3.58 1.24 8.95
C THR A 79 -2.89 1.19 10.31
N PRO A 80 -3.16 0.17 11.14
CA PRO A 80 -2.37 -0.04 12.35
C PRO A 80 -0.90 -0.35 12.01
N PHE A 81 -0.64 -0.96 10.84
CA PHE A 81 0.68 -1.51 10.51
C PHE A 81 1.50 -0.80 9.43
N GLY A 82 1.10 0.39 8.97
CA GLY A 82 1.91 1.19 8.03
C GLY A 82 2.01 0.58 6.63
N GLY A 83 1.19 1.10 5.71
CA GLY A 83 1.20 0.73 4.30
C GLY A 83 -0.19 0.41 3.76
N GLY A 84 -0.44 0.70 2.48
CA GLY A 84 -1.67 0.32 1.78
C GLY A 84 -2.72 1.42 1.60
N LYS A 85 -2.67 2.53 2.35
CA LYS A 85 -3.65 3.64 2.24
C LYS A 85 -3.61 4.32 0.86
N THR A 86 -2.49 4.95 0.53
CA THR A 86 -2.28 5.57 -0.79
C THR A 86 -2.37 4.52 -1.90
N HIS A 87 -1.91 3.29 -1.65
CA HIS A 87 -2.04 2.20 -2.62
C HIS A 87 -3.51 1.86 -2.94
N ALA A 88 -4.40 1.85 -1.94
CA ALA A 88 -5.83 1.66 -2.13
C ALA A 88 -6.46 2.85 -2.88
N LEU A 89 -6.06 4.10 -2.58
CA LEU A 89 -6.51 5.26 -3.36
C LEU A 89 -6.07 5.16 -4.83
N VAL A 90 -4.83 4.73 -5.10
CA VAL A 90 -4.33 4.51 -6.47
C VAL A 90 -5.10 3.39 -7.16
N TYR A 91 -5.43 2.31 -6.46
CA TYR A 91 -6.26 1.24 -7.00
C TYR A 91 -7.62 1.77 -7.44
N LEU A 92 -8.29 2.55 -6.59
CA LEU A 92 -9.57 3.18 -6.92
C LEU A 92 -9.43 4.19 -8.06
N TYR A 93 -8.37 5.02 -8.05
CA TYR A 93 -8.10 5.96 -9.13
C TYR A 93 -8.00 5.24 -10.48
N HIS A 94 -7.17 4.20 -10.58
CA HIS A 94 -7.04 3.40 -11.80
C HIS A 94 -8.32 2.68 -12.19
N LEU A 95 -9.08 2.18 -11.22
CA LEU A 95 -10.33 1.48 -11.49
C LEU A 95 -11.35 2.37 -12.23
N PHE A 96 -11.36 3.67 -11.93
CA PHE A 96 -12.35 4.62 -12.47
C PHE A 96 -11.80 5.58 -13.55
N LYS A 97 -10.49 5.80 -13.61
CA LYS A 97 -9.83 6.69 -14.59
C LYS A 97 -8.88 5.99 -15.54
N GLY A 98 -8.44 4.78 -15.21
CA GLY A 98 -7.46 4.04 -15.97
C GLY A 98 -8.05 3.36 -17.21
N GLU A 99 -7.17 3.12 -18.18
CA GLU A 99 -7.45 2.27 -19.34
C GLU A 99 -6.78 0.92 -19.13
N PHE A 100 -7.57 -0.15 -18.98
CA PHE A 100 -7.07 -1.48 -18.72
C PHE A 100 -8.10 -2.56 -19.08
N THR A 101 -7.63 -3.79 -19.25
CA THR A 101 -8.50 -4.96 -19.30
C THR A 101 -8.68 -5.52 -17.88
N PRO A 102 -9.93 -5.69 -17.37
CA PRO A 102 -10.16 -6.25 -16.04
C PRO A 102 -9.44 -7.58 -15.84
N THR A 103 -8.63 -7.66 -14.79
CA THR A 103 -8.00 -8.91 -14.35
C THR A 103 -9.04 -9.88 -13.79
N GLU A 104 -8.69 -11.15 -13.64
CA GLU A 104 -9.60 -12.15 -13.04
C GLU A 104 -10.05 -11.74 -11.63
N ASP A 105 -9.16 -11.12 -10.85
CA ASP A 105 -9.52 -10.61 -9.52
C ASP A 105 -10.59 -9.50 -9.60
N ILE A 106 -10.48 -8.57 -10.56
CA ILE A 106 -11.47 -7.50 -10.74
C ILE A 106 -12.80 -8.09 -11.23
N LYS A 107 -12.75 -9.08 -12.14
CA LYS A 107 -13.96 -9.79 -12.60
C LYS A 107 -14.65 -10.54 -11.45
N GLU A 108 -13.87 -11.16 -10.58
CA GLU A 108 -14.39 -11.82 -9.37
C GLU A 108 -15.09 -10.79 -8.47
N ILE A 109 -14.46 -9.65 -8.18
CA ILE A 109 -15.06 -8.58 -7.37
C ILE A 109 -16.37 -8.09 -8.01
N LEU A 110 -16.39 -7.83 -9.31
CA LEU A 110 -17.60 -7.39 -10.03
C LEU A 110 -18.72 -8.45 -9.95
N LYS A 111 -18.37 -9.73 -10.11
CA LYS A 111 -19.31 -10.85 -10.00
C LYS A 111 -19.91 -10.93 -8.59
N GLU A 112 -19.09 -10.80 -7.54
CA GLU A 112 -19.55 -10.78 -6.16
C GLU A 112 -20.47 -9.58 -5.87
N CYS A 113 -20.25 -8.43 -6.51
CA CYS A 113 -21.15 -7.28 -6.47
C CYS A 113 -22.40 -7.42 -7.34
N GLY A 114 -22.51 -8.46 -8.17
CA GLY A 114 -23.59 -8.60 -9.15
C GLY A 114 -23.55 -7.55 -10.27
N LEU A 115 -22.36 -7.02 -10.59
CA LEU A 115 -22.14 -6.01 -11.62
C LEU A 115 -21.52 -6.64 -12.86
N LYS A 116 -21.92 -6.17 -14.05
CA LYS A 116 -21.36 -6.60 -15.33
C LYS A 116 -20.12 -5.80 -15.72
N GLU A 117 -20.08 -4.54 -15.32
CA GLU A 117 -19.04 -3.58 -15.65
C GLU A 117 -18.84 -2.60 -14.50
N ILE A 118 -17.70 -1.92 -14.49
CA ILE A 118 -17.40 -0.86 -13.53
C ILE A 118 -18.31 0.33 -13.84
N PRO A 119 -19.06 0.88 -12.86
CA PRO A 119 -19.93 2.02 -13.11
C PRO A 119 -19.12 3.26 -13.49
N LYS A 120 -19.61 4.04 -14.45
CA LYS A 120 -19.01 5.33 -14.80
C LYS A 120 -19.21 6.32 -13.65
N ALA A 121 -18.13 6.94 -13.18
CA ALA A 121 -18.15 7.95 -12.14
C ALA A 121 -17.17 9.08 -12.45
N LYS A 122 -17.50 10.30 -12.01
CA LYS A 122 -16.53 11.40 -11.93
C LYS A 122 -15.60 11.13 -10.76
N VAL A 123 -14.32 11.44 -10.92
CA VAL A 123 -13.32 11.28 -9.85
C VAL A 123 -12.68 12.64 -9.60
N ALA A 124 -12.66 13.07 -8.35
CA ALA A 124 -11.91 14.22 -7.89
C ALA A 124 -10.95 13.81 -6.77
N VAL A 125 -9.74 14.34 -6.80
CA VAL A 125 -8.64 13.94 -5.92
C VAL A 125 -8.02 15.16 -5.25
N PHE A 126 -7.83 15.09 -3.93
CA PHE A 126 -7.07 16.09 -3.18
C PHE A 126 -5.93 15.41 -2.44
N VAL A 127 -4.69 15.83 -2.68
CA VAL A 127 -3.48 15.28 -2.03
C VAL A 127 -2.91 16.34 -1.11
N GLY A 128 -3.11 16.23 0.19
CA GLY A 128 -2.84 17.28 1.17
C GLY A 128 -1.37 17.70 1.30
N THR A 129 -0.43 16.91 0.78
CA THR A 129 0.99 17.27 0.74
C THR A 129 1.35 18.27 -0.35
N VAL A 130 0.50 18.46 -1.36
CA VAL A 130 0.82 19.16 -2.61
C VAL A 130 0.41 20.63 -2.63
N PRO A 131 -0.86 21.01 -2.36
CA PRO A 131 -1.27 22.40 -2.48
C PRO A 131 -0.58 23.30 -1.46
N ASP A 132 -0.15 24.48 -1.92
CA ASP A 132 0.31 25.56 -1.05
C ASP A 132 -0.91 26.21 -0.38
N PRO A 133 -1.05 26.18 0.96
CA PRO A 133 -2.18 26.82 1.64
C PRO A 133 -2.28 28.32 1.42
N LEU A 134 -1.16 28.99 1.10
CA LEU A 134 -1.14 30.43 0.89
C LEU A 134 -1.68 30.79 -0.49
N LYS A 135 -1.14 30.21 -1.56
CA LYS A 135 -1.44 30.60 -2.96
C LYS A 135 -2.19 29.55 -3.78
N GLY A 136 -2.19 28.29 -3.35
CA GLY A 136 -2.87 27.19 -4.03
C GLY A 136 -4.37 27.20 -3.79
N LYS A 137 -5.10 26.28 -4.42
CA LYS A 137 -6.53 26.10 -4.16
C LYS A 137 -6.76 25.40 -2.83
N THR A 138 -7.83 25.79 -2.16
CA THR A 138 -8.35 25.06 -0.99
C THR A 138 -8.85 23.67 -1.41
N PRO A 139 -9.11 22.76 -0.44
CA PRO A 139 -9.71 21.47 -0.75
C PRO A 139 -11.02 21.57 -1.53
N TRP A 140 -11.90 22.52 -1.18
CA TRP A 140 -13.15 22.73 -1.90
C TRP A 140 -12.95 23.35 -3.29
N GLY A 141 -12.00 24.29 -3.43
CA GLY A 141 -11.65 24.89 -4.72
C GLY A 141 -11.10 23.86 -5.70
N GLU A 142 -10.16 23.03 -5.24
CA GLU A 142 -9.54 21.97 -6.04
C GLU A 142 -10.56 20.90 -6.47
N ILE A 143 -11.36 20.40 -5.52
CA ILE A 143 -12.41 19.42 -5.82
C ILE A 143 -13.42 20.00 -6.82
N ALA A 144 -13.88 21.24 -6.61
CA ALA A 144 -14.84 21.87 -7.51
C ALA A 144 -14.26 22.13 -8.91
N GLU A 145 -12.98 22.47 -9.03
CA GLU A 145 -12.32 22.59 -10.33
C GLU A 145 -12.32 21.26 -11.09
N GLN A 146 -11.88 20.17 -10.45
CA GLN A 146 -11.84 18.86 -11.08
C GLN A 146 -13.23 18.34 -11.49
N LEU A 147 -14.27 18.78 -10.78
CA LEU A 147 -15.67 18.50 -11.11
C LEU A 147 -16.30 19.49 -12.11
N GLY A 148 -15.57 20.53 -12.54
CA GLY A 148 -16.05 21.53 -13.50
C GLY A 148 -17.06 22.53 -12.92
N THR A 149 -17.04 22.75 -11.61
CA THR A 149 -17.99 23.58 -10.86
C THR A 149 -17.31 24.66 -10.01
N TYR A 150 -16.05 25.02 -10.32
CA TYR A 150 -15.25 25.98 -9.55
C TYR A 150 -15.96 27.32 -9.29
N GLU A 151 -16.70 27.83 -10.27
CA GLU A 151 -17.43 29.10 -10.15
C GLU A 151 -18.42 29.13 -8.98
N LEU A 152 -18.93 27.97 -8.52
CA LEU A 152 -19.83 27.91 -7.35
C LEU A 152 -19.10 28.15 -6.02
N VAL A 153 -17.78 27.99 -5.99
CA VAL A 153 -16.95 28.11 -4.78
C VAL A 153 -15.81 29.11 -4.94
N LYS A 154 -15.75 29.85 -6.05
CA LYS A 154 -14.65 30.78 -6.34
C LYS A 154 -14.46 31.80 -5.21
N GLU A 155 -15.54 32.44 -4.78
CA GLU A 155 -15.48 33.41 -3.68
C GLU A 155 -15.06 32.75 -2.35
N HIS A 156 -15.53 31.53 -2.09
CA HIS A 156 -15.13 30.74 -0.91
C HIS A 156 -13.64 30.37 -0.94
N ASP A 157 -13.13 29.97 -2.10
CA ASP A 157 -11.73 29.61 -2.32
C ASP A 157 -10.79 30.81 -2.17
N GLU A 158 -11.16 31.96 -2.76
CA GLU A 158 -10.41 33.22 -2.67
C GLU A 158 -10.37 33.77 -1.24
N LYS A 159 -11.50 33.66 -0.50
CA LYS A 159 -11.60 34.14 0.88
C LYS A 159 -11.15 33.13 1.93
N ARG A 160 -10.84 31.89 1.55
CA ARG A 160 -10.53 30.77 2.45
C ARG A 160 -11.64 30.47 3.48
N ILE A 161 -12.90 30.66 3.09
CA ILE A 161 -14.08 30.40 3.93
C ILE A 161 -14.81 29.18 3.38
N THR A 162 -15.12 28.19 4.23
CA THR A 162 -15.78 26.95 3.79
C THR A 162 -17.11 27.25 3.08
N PRO A 163 -17.43 26.56 1.96
CA PRO A 163 -18.78 26.56 1.43
C PRO A 163 -19.75 25.89 2.40
N GLY A 164 -20.98 26.39 2.45
CA GLY A 164 -22.06 25.76 3.19
C GLY A 164 -22.57 24.47 2.51
N ARG A 165 -23.31 23.66 3.26
CA ARG A 165 -23.86 22.38 2.80
C ARG A 165 -24.61 22.47 1.47
N GLU A 166 -25.46 23.47 1.30
CA GLU A 166 -26.28 23.63 0.08
C GLU A 166 -25.41 23.76 -1.19
N ILE A 167 -24.25 24.41 -1.08
CA ILE A 167 -23.30 24.56 -2.20
C ILE A 167 -22.64 23.20 -2.48
N LEU A 168 -22.21 22.47 -1.44
CA LEU A 168 -21.62 21.15 -1.58
C LEU A 168 -22.60 20.13 -2.16
N GLU A 169 -23.84 20.13 -1.69
CA GLU A 169 -24.94 19.32 -2.24
C GLU A 169 -25.15 19.62 -3.72
N LYS A 170 -25.22 20.90 -4.09
CA LYS A 170 -25.37 21.34 -5.47
C LYS A 170 -24.20 20.90 -6.36
N ILE A 171 -22.95 21.00 -5.88
CA ILE A 171 -21.78 20.53 -6.61
C ILE A 171 -21.85 19.02 -6.81
N LEU A 172 -22.03 18.25 -5.74
CA LEU A 172 -21.92 16.79 -5.81
C LEU A 172 -23.13 16.15 -6.51
N SER A 173 -24.34 16.67 -6.32
CA SER A 173 -25.56 16.16 -6.99
C SER A 173 -25.51 16.35 -8.51
N ARG A 174 -24.90 17.44 -9.01
CA ARG A 174 -24.68 17.67 -10.45
C ARG A 174 -23.66 16.71 -11.07
N ASN A 175 -22.89 16.02 -10.22
CA ASN A 175 -21.76 15.21 -10.62
C ASN A 175 -21.95 13.72 -10.32
N GLU A 176 -23.06 13.30 -9.71
CA GLU A 176 -23.32 11.88 -9.44
C GLU A 176 -23.33 11.02 -10.74
N PRO A 177 -22.68 9.84 -10.73
CA PRO A 177 -21.90 9.25 -9.63
C PRO A 177 -20.54 9.91 -9.43
N THR A 178 -20.13 10.14 -8.17
CA THR A 178 -18.85 10.80 -7.86
C THR A 178 -18.04 9.99 -6.84
N LEU A 179 -16.75 9.80 -7.13
CA LEU A 179 -15.73 9.31 -6.22
C LEU A 179 -14.79 10.46 -5.82
N LEU A 180 -14.71 10.75 -4.53
CA LEU A 180 -13.79 11.71 -3.96
C LEU A 180 -12.65 10.95 -3.26
N LEU A 181 -11.41 11.22 -3.65
CA LEU A 181 -10.22 10.63 -3.03
C LEU A 181 -9.42 11.73 -2.32
N ILE A 182 -9.30 11.66 -1.01
CA ILE A 182 -8.54 12.61 -0.21
C ILE A 182 -7.36 11.90 0.44
N ASP A 183 -6.14 12.23 0.03
CA ASP A 183 -4.92 11.68 0.61
C ASP A 183 -4.27 12.69 1.56
N GLU A 184 -3.86 12.24 2.75
CA GLU A 184 -3.06 12.98 3.72
C GLU A 184 -3.57 14.40 4.04
N ILE A 185 -4.90 14.58 4.22
CA ILE A 185 -5.49 15.89 4.54
C ILE A 185 -4.93 16.52 5.81
N THR A 186 -4.46 15.71 6.76
CA THR A 186 -3.79 16.17 7.99
C THR A 186 -2.56 17.04 7.70
N GLU A 187 -1.77 16.69 6.68
CA GLU A 187 -0.59 17.47 6.26
C GLU A 187 -0.99 18.87 5.83
N TYR A 188 -2.07 18.97 5.05
CA TYR A 188 -2.57 20.25 4.57
C TYR A 188 -3.07 21.12 5.72
N VAL A 189 -3.88 20.56 6.62
CA VAL A 189 -4.47 21.31 7.75
C VAL A 189 -3.39 21.85 8.68
N VAL A 190 -2.34 21.08 8.97
CA VAL A 190 -1.24 21.58 9.82
C VAL A 190 -0.50 22.75 9.15
N LYS A 191 -0.32 22.71 7.82
CA LYS A 191 0.28 23.84 7.09
C LYS A 191 -0.66 25.04 7.01
N ALA A 192 -1.96 24.81 6.83
CA ALA A 192 -3.02 25.82 6.68
C ALA A 192 -3.49 26.42 8.03
N LYS A 193 -2.55 26.83 8.89
CA LYS A 193 -2.83 27.30 10.26
C LYS A 193 -3.87 28.41 10.34
N GLU A 194 -3.86 29.32 9.38
CA GLU A 194 -4.67 30.54 9.44
C GLU A 194 -6.16 30.29 9.22
N PHE A 195 -6.53 29.15 8.64
CA PHE A 195 -7.92 28.79 8.36
C PHE A 195 -8.21 27.30 8.63
N GLU A 196 -7.52 26.72 9.62
CA GLU A 196 -7.70 25.29 9.96
C GLU A 196 -9.14 24.97 10.41
N ASP A 197 -9.79 25.89 11.12
CA ASP A 197 -11.19 25.77 11.53
C ASP A 197 -12.15 25.66 10.33
N GLU A 198 -11.88 26.42 9.26
CA GLU A 198 -12.65 26.37 8.01
C GLU A 198 -12.46 25.01 7.31
N ILE A 199 -11.28 24.41 7.39
CA ILE A 199 -11.04 23.07 6.82
C ILE A 199 -11.72 21.98 7.64
N PHE A 200 -11.76 22.11 8.97
CA PHE A 200 -12.52 21.21 9.82
C PHE A 200 -14.02 21.29 9.54
N ALA A 201 -14.55 22.51 9.43
CA ALA A 201 -15.94 22.76 9.05
C ALA A 201 -16.24 22.17 7.65
N PHE A 202 -15.35 22.38 6.68
CA PHE A 202 -15.46 21.77 5.35
C PHE A 202 -15.52 20.25 5.41
N CYS A 203 -14.62 19.59 6.15
CA CYS A 203 -14.62 18.13 6.29
C CYS A 203 -15.94 17.63 6.92
N GLN A 204 -16.47 18.36 7.91
CA GLN A 204 -17.75 18.03 8.53
C GLN A 204 -18.90 18.18 7.53
N GLU A 205 -19.02 19.32 6.85
CA GLU A 205 -20.10 19.53 5.88
C GLU A 205 -20.01 18.57 4.70
N LEU A 206 -18.81 18.26 4.22
CA LEU A 206 -18.58 17.30 3.15
C LEU A 206 -19.02 15.89 3.55
N THR A 207 -18.60 15.41 4.73
CA THR A 207 -18.98 14.07 5.21
C THR A 207 -20.48 13.96 5.45
N GLU A 208 -21.11 14.99 6.00
CA GLU A 208 -22.57 15.02 6.17
C GLU A 208 -23.32 15.06 4.85
N THR A 209 -22.86 15.87 3.89
CA THR A 209 -23.44 15.93 2.53
C THR A 209 -23.42 14.55 1.87
N VAL A 210 -22.26 13.89 1.87
CA VAL A 210 -22.09 12.57 1.24
C VAL A 210 -23.01 11.53 1.86
N SER A 211 -23.11 11.48 3.19
CA SER A 211 -23.86 10.42 3.86
C SER A 211 -25.35 10.69 4.03
N LYS A 212 -25.81 11.95 4.01
CA LYS A 212 -27.21 12.31 4.28
C LYS A 212 -27.99 12.70 3.03
N SER A 213 -27.32 13.26 2.03
CA SER A 213 -27.99 13.93 0.91
C SER A 213 -27.75 13.26 -0.44
N LEU A 214 -26.71 12.42 -0.54
CA LEU A 214 -26.30 11.76 -1.79
C LEU A 214 -26.53 10.26 -1.73
N THR A 215 -26.67 9.63 -2.89
CA THR A 215 -26.89 8.18 -3.00
C THR A 215 -25.80 7.48 -3.81
N ARG A 216 -25.19 8.19 -4.77
CA ARG A 216 -24.13 7.66 -5.64
C ARG A 216 -22.84 8.46 -5.50
N CYS A 217 -22.51 8.83 -4.28
CA CYS A 217 -21.26 9.52 -3.95
C CYS A 217 -20.46 8.74 -2.91
N VAL A 218 -19.16 8.61 -3.14
CA VAL A 218 -18.24 7.96 -2.19
C VAL A 218 -17.09 8.90 -1.89
N LEU A 219 -16.82 9.13 -0.61
CA LEU A 219 -15.64 9.83 -0.14
C LEU A 219 -14.69 8.83 0.51
N VAL A 220 -13.49 8.67 -0.04
CA VAL A 220 -12.41 7.88 0.55
C VAL A 220 -11.32 8.81 1.02
N CYS A 221 -11.02 8.79 2.32
CA CYS A 221 -10.05 9.66 2.96
C CYS A 221 -8.97 8.85 3.68
N THR A 222 -7.71 9.28 3.60
CA THR A 222 -6.60 8.72 4.39
C THR A 222 -6.21 9.68 5.49
N LEU A 223 -6.01 9.13 6.70
CA LEU A 223 -5.34 9.84 7.79
C LEU A 223 -4.00 9.14 8.10
N PRO A 224 -2.95 9.89 8.44
CA PRO A 224 -1.67 9.30 8.78
C PRO A 224 -1.80 8.47 10.05
N SER A 225 -0.96 7.43 10.17
CA SER A 225 -0.94 6.56 11.36
C SER A 225 -0.29 7.24 12.57
N SER A 226 0.54 8.24 12.32
CA SER A 226 1.19 9.08 13.31
C SER A 226 1.00 10.54 12.93
N ALA A 227 0.80 11.39 13.93
CA ALA A 227 0.66 12.82 13.71
C ALA A 227 1.96 13.43 13.14
N PRO A 228 1.87 14.32 12.15
CA PRO A 228 3.01 15.08 11.68
C PRO A 228 3.27 16.30 12.59
N TYR A 229 4.49 16.83 12.61
CA TYR A 229 4.79 18.12 13.29
C TYR A 229 4.43 18.20 14.80
N GLY A 230 4.56 17.08 15.54
CA GLY A 230 4.44 17.04 17.00
C GLY A 230 3.03 17.33 17.54
N GLU A 231 2.95 17.96 18.72
CA GLU A 231 1.71 18.17 19.49
C GLU A 231 0.59 18.86 18.68
N ARG A 232 0.96 19.74 17.75
CA ARG A 232 -0.03 20.40 16.88
C ARG A 232 -0.67 19.41 15.91
N GLY A 233 0.11 18.58 15.23
CA GLY A 233 -0.49 17.58 14.35
C GLY A 233 -1.25 16.52 15.12
N GLU A 234 -0.90 16.23 16.39
CA GLU A 234 -1.70 15.34 17.23
C GLU A 234 -3.10 15.90 17.46
N ARG A 235 -3.19 17.21 17.75
CA ARG A 235 -4.47 17.92 17.88
C ARG A 235 -5.28 17.88 16.58
N VAL A 236 -4.65 18.24 15.46
CA VAL A 236 -5.30 18.23 14.14
C VAL A 236 -5.77 16.83 13.75
N LEU A 237 -4.91 15.82 13.91
CA LEU A 237 -5.24 14.42 13.62
C LEU A 237 -6.40 13.93 14.48
N SER A 238 -6.40 14.25 15.78
CA SER A 238 -7.49 13.89 16.69
C SER A 238 -8.82 14.54 16.29
N GLN A 239 -8.80 15.81 15.88
CA GLN A 239 -10.00 16.49 15.39
C GLN A 239 -10.53 15.88 14.09
N LEU A 240 -9.64 15.61 13.11
CA LEU A 240 -10.02 14.94 11.87
C LEU A 240 -10.60 13.56 12.15
N GLN A 241 -9.97 12.76 13.00
CA GLN A 241 -10.47 11.43 13.41
C GLN A 241 -11.87 11.51 14.02
N LYS A 242 -12.19 12.56 14.80
CA LYS A 242 -13.54 12.77 15.35
C LYS A 242 -14.56 13.15 14.28
N ILE A 243 -14.19 13.99 13.32
CA ILE A 243 -15.08 14.43 12.22
C ILE A 243 -15.41 13.22 11.35
N PHE A 244 -14.37 12.54 10.90
CA PHE A 244 -14.46 11.38 10.04
C PHE A 244 -15.14 10.22 10.77
N GLY A 245 -14.74 9.86 11.99
CA GLY A 245 -15.21 8.66 12.70
C GLY A 245 -16.71 8.59 13.02
N ARG A 246 -17.50 9.66 12.86
CA ARG A 246 -18.94 9.67 13.16
C ARG A 246 -19.82 8.95 12.12
N MET A 247 -19.34 8.79 10.88
CA MET A 247 -20.18 8.38 9.75
C MET A 247 -19.60 7.19 8.96
N GLN A 248 -18.72 6.38 9.56
CA GLN A 248 -17.68 5.65 8.80
C GLN A 248 -17.65 4.14 8.88
N LEU A 249 -17.21 3.57 7.76
CA LEU A 249 -16.57 2.25 7.69
C LEU A 249 -15.06 2.43 7.78
N ILE A 250 -14.45 1.77 8.77
CA ILE A 250 -13.00 1.75 8.98
C ILE A 250 -12.46 0.47 8.34
N TYR A 251 -11.57 0.62 7.37
CA TYR A 251 -10.90 -0.51 6.73
C TYR A 251 -9.40 -0.50 6.99
N THR A 252 -8.87 -1.69 7.32
CA THR A 252 -7.44 -2.00 7.24
C THR A 252 -7.16 -2.69 5.91
N PRO A 253 -6.40 -2.08 4.98
CA PRO A 253 -6.16 -2.65 3.66
C PRO A 253 -5.41 -3.98 3.64
N VAL A 254 -4.58 -4.31 4.65
CA VAL A 254 -3.73 -5.51 4.65
C VAL A 254 -3.72 -6.17 6.03
N GLU A 255 -4.02 -7.47 6.12
CA GLU A 255 -4.03 -8.22 7.38
C GLU A 255 -3.38 -9.62 7.24
N GLY A 256 -2.71 -10.10 8.29
CA GLY A 256 -2.27 -11.50 8.41
C GLY A 256 -1.31 -12.00 7.32
N GLU A 257 -1.53 -13.23 6.85
CA GLU A 257 -0.66 -13.94 5.88
C GLU A 257 -0.76 -13.38 4.44
N GLU A 258 -1.60 -12.38 4.18
CA GLU A 258 -1.72 -11.75 2.85
C GLU A 258 -0.42 -11.08 2.40
N ILE A 259 0.49 -10.83 3.36
CA ILE A 259 1.79 -10.24 3.08
C ILE A 259 2.64 -11.09 2.13
N TYR A 260 2.53 -12.42 2.20
CA TYR A 260 3.26 -13.31 1.28
C TYR A 260 2.83 -13.09 -0.16
N GLU A 261 1.52 -13.00 -0.40
CA GLU A 261 0.96 -12.79 -1.73
C GLU A 261 1.31 -11.40 -2.28
N ILE A 262 1.29 -10.36 -1.42
CA ILE A 262 1.72 -9.01 -1.80
C ILE A 262 3.17 -9.02 -2.28
N ILE A 263 4.09 -9.60 -1.49
CA ILE A 263 5.52 -9.67 -1.81
C ILE A 263 5.72 -10.44 -3.12
N ARG A 264 5.09 -11.62 -3.24
CA ARG A 264 5.20 -12.47 -4.43
C ARG A 264 4.75 -11.73 -5.68
N LYS A 265 3.57 -11.09 -5.65
CA LYS A 265 3.04 -10.33 -6.78
C LYS A 265 3.89 -9.12 -7.15
N ARG A 266 4.48 -8.46 -6.14
CA ARG A 266 5.32 -7.27 -6.32
C ARG A 266 6.71 -7.57 -6.84
N LEU A 267 7.28 -8.73 -6.50
CA LEU A 267 8.67 -9.06 -6.82
C LEU A 267 8.81 -10.02 -8.01
N PHE A 268 7.79 -10.81 -8.33
CA PHE A 268 7.86 -11.85 -9.36
C PHE A 268 6.80 -11.65 -10.44
N GLU A 269 7.22 -11.84 -11.70
CA GLU A 269 6.33 -11.87 -12.86
C GLU A 269 5.72 -13.26 -13.07
N ASP A 270 6.48 -14.31 -12.74
CA ASP A 270 6.06 -15.71 -12.78
C ASP A 270 6.63 -16.43 -11.55
N LEU A 271 5.84 -17.32 -10.95
CA LEU A 271 6.25 -18.12 -9.81
C LEU A 271 6.41 -19.59 -10.16
N GLY A 272 6.16 -19.98 -11.42
CA GLY A 272 6.09 -21.38 -11.84
C GLY A 272 4.79 -22.05 -11.42
N LYS A 273 4.77 -23.38 -11.43
CA LYS A 273 3.54 -24.14 -11.16
C LYS A 273 3.35 -24.31 -9.66
N VAL A 274 2.09 -24.33 -9.22
CA VAL A 274 1.74 -24.64 -7.82
C VAL A 274 2.31 -26.00 -7.36
N SER A 275 2.48 -26.95 -8.28
CA SER A 275 3.13 -28.24 -8.01
C SER A 275 4.60 -28.10 -7.62
N ASP A 276 5.31 -27.10 -8.16
CA ASP A 276 6.70 -26.82 -7.77
C ASP A 276 6.76 -26.30 -6.33
N HIS A 277 5.82 -25.44 -5.95
CA HIS A 277 5.71 -24.90 -4.57
C HIS A 277 5.39 -26.01 -3.57
N GLU A 278 4.44 -26.89 -3.93
CA GLU A 278 4.04 -28.06 -3.14
C GLU A 278 5.21 -29.04 -2.92
N ALA A 279 5.99 -29.28 -3.97
CA ALA A 279 7.16 -30.16 -3.88
C ALA A 279 8.20 -29.59 -2.90
N VAL A 280 8.54 -28.30 -3.02
CA VAL A 280 9.48 -27.63 -2.10
C VAL A 280 8.95 -27.63 -0.66
N ALA A 281 7.67 -27.31 -0.46
CA ALA A 281 7.06 -27.32 0.87
C ALA A 281 7.07 -28.72 1.51
N THR A 282 6.82 -29.77 0.72
CA THR A 282 6.84 -31.16 1.20
C THR A 282 8.24 -31.58 1.61
N GLU A 283 9.27 -31.26 0.82
CA GLU A 283 10.66 -31.59 1.13
C GLU A 283 11.14 -30.92 2.42
N TYR A 284 10.80 -29.64 2.63
CA TYR A 284 11.10 -28.94 3.88
C TYR A 284 10.33 -29.53 5.06
N PHE A 285 9.06 -29.87 4.87
CA PHE A 285 8.26 -30.52 5.91
C PHE A 285 8.88 -31.86 6.33
N GLU A 286 9.27 -32.71 5.38
CA GLU A 286 9.96 -33.97 5.66
C GLU A 286 11.33 -33.75 6.33
N LEU A 287 12.08 -32.72 5.92
CA LEU A 287 13.32 -32.34 6.59
C LEU A 287 13.08 -31.99 8.07
N TYR A 288 12.09 -31.15 8.37
CA TYR A 288 11.76 -30.80 9.76
C TYR A 288 11.27 -32.00 10.57
N GLN A 289 10.53 -32.90 9.95
CA GLN A 289 10.14 -34.16 10.59
C GLN A 289 11.36 -35.03 10.95
N ARG A 290 12.38 -35.10 10.08
CA ARG A 290 13.63 -35.84 10.35
C ARG A 290 14.49 -35.19 11.43
N LEU A 291 14.56 -33.86 11.45
CA LEU A 291 15.33 -33.10 12.46
C LEU A 291 14.69 -33.17 13.86
N GLY A 292 13.39 -33.44 13.94
CA GLY A 292 12.72 -33.71 15.22
C GLY A 292 12.79 -32.52 16.18
N GLU A 293 13.45 -32.71 17.33
CA GLU A 293 13.56 -31.70 18.38
C GLU A 293 14.67 -30.66 18.12
N GLU A 294 15.49 -30.83 17.09
CA GLU A 294 16.51 -29.84 16.71
C GLU A 294 15.91 -28.57 16.10
N VAL A 295 14.62 -28.58 15.75
CA VAL A 295 13.88 -27.46 15.17
C VAL A 295 12.63 -27.13 15.98
N PRO A 296 12.12 -25.88 15.91
CA PRO A 296 10.89 -25.50 16.62
C PRO A 296 9.72 -26.41 16.27
N SER A 297 8.89 -26.76 17.26
CA SER A 297 7.77 -27.70 17.08
C SER A 297 6.79 -27.29 16.00
N GLU A 298 6.54 -25.98 15.85
CA GLU A 298 5.62 -25.42 14.86
C GLU A 298 6.03 -25.76 13.42
N THR A 299 7.33 -25.89 13.14
CA THR A 299 7.84 -26.21 11.78
C THR A 299 7.46 -27.62 11.32
N ARG A 300 7.09 -28.48 12.27
CA ARG A 300 6.65 -29.87 12.07
C ARG A 300 5.13 -29.99 11.92
N GLU A 301 4.40 -28.88 11.95
CA GLU A 301 2.95 -28.86 11.75
C GLU A 301 2.58 -28.67 10.27
N ILE A 302 1.44 -29.25 9.85
CA ILE A 302 0.92 -29.13 8.49
C ILE A 302 0.70 -27.66 8.11
N HIS A 303 0.30 -26.82 9.06
CA HIS A 303 0.11 -25.39 8.82
C HIS A 303 1.41 -24.70 8.36
N TYR A 304 2.57 -25.09 8.90
CA TYR A 304 3.85 -24.53 8.49
C TYR A 304 4.24 -24.94 7.07
N LYS A 305 3.93 -26.18 6.66
CA LYS A 305 4.06 -26.61 5.26
C LYS A 305 3.24 -25.72 4.33
N GLU A 306 1.98 -25.46 4.66
CA GLU A 306 1.14 -24.53 3.88
C GLU A 306 1.71 -23.11 3.86
N LYS A 307 2.31 -22.66 4.96
CA LYS A 307 3.00 -21.37 5.02
C LYS A 307 4.21 -21.29 4.08
N ILE A 308 5.02 -22.36 3.98
CA ILE A 308 6.13 -22.45 3.01
C ILE A 308 5.59 -22.36 1.58
N LYS A 309 4.54 -23.13 1.27
CA LYS A 309 3.91 -23.11 -0.04
C LYS A 309 3.39 -21.72 -0.42
N LYS A 310 2.72 -21.01 0.50
CA LYS A 310 2.20 -19.65 0.28
C LYS A 310 3.30 -18.59 0.16
N SER A 311 4.46 -18.81 0.78
CA SER A 311 5.57 -17.84 0.79
C SER A 311 6.60 -18.07 -0.32
N TYR A 312 6.55 -19.20 -1.04
CA TYR A 312 7.44 -19.50 -2.15
C TYR A 312 7.57 -18.32 -3.15
N PRO A 313 8.79 -17.91 -3.54
CA PRO A 313 10.07 -18.61 -3.32
C PRO A 313 10.79 -18.22 -2.03
N PHE A 314 10.15 -17.51 -1.10
CA PHE A 314 10.75 -17.18 0.19
C PHE A 314 10.50 -18.26 1.23
N HIS A 315 11.46 -18.45 2.11
CA HIS A 315 11.21 -19.15 3.36
C HIS A 315 10.40 -18.24 4.31
N PRO A 316 9.35 -18.75 5.00
CA PRO A 316 8.50 -17.93 5.87
C PRO A 316 9.28 -17.10 6.90
N GLU A 317 10.35 -17.68 7.44
CA GLU A 317 11.17 -17.04 8.48
C GLU A 317 11.85 -15.75 8.01
N LEU A 318 12.30 -15.68 6.75
CA LEU A 318 12.89 -14.45 6.23
C LEU A 318 11.88 -13.30 6.26
N ILE A 319 10.66 -13.57 5.79
CA ILE A 319 9.59 -12.58 5.76
C ILE A 319 9.17 -12.21 7.19
N ASN A 320 9.02 -13.20 8.08
CA ASN A 320 8.68 -12.98 9.48
C ASN A 320 9.70 -12.07 10.17
N ILE A 321 11.00 -12.34 10.05
CA ILE A 321 12.06 -11.50 10.63
C ILE A 321 11.95 -10.05 10.12
N LEU A 322 11.76 -9.89 8.81
CA LEU A 322 11.70 -8.57 8.19
C LEU A 322 10.45 -7.77 8.59
N PHE A 323 9.29 -8.42 8.71
CA PHE A 323 8.04 -7.73 9.07
C PHE A 323 7.85 -7.55 10.57
N GLU A 324 8.11 -8.58 11.37
CA GLU A 324 7.83 -8.59 12.82
C GLU A 324 8.93 -7.87 13.60
N ARG A 325 10.21 -8.10 13.28
CA ARG A 325 11.33 -7.52 14.01
C ARG A 325 11.79 -6.22 13.36
N TRP A 326 12.11 -6.27 12.08
CA TRP A 326 12.67 -5.13 11.35
C TRP A 326 11.62 -4.06 11.04
N GLY A 327 10.39 -4.46 10.71
CA GLY A 327 9.26 -3.55 10.54
C GLY A 327 8.88 -2.78 11.81
N ALA A 328 9.27 -3.25 12.99
CA ALA A 328 9.04 -2.49 14.23
C ALA A 328 9.87 -1.19 14.28
N ILE A 329 10.98 -1.11 13.52
CA ILE A 329 11.86 0.06 13.50
C ILE A 329 11.17 1.23 12.75
N PRO A 330 10.90 2.38 13.41
CA PRO A 330 10.16 3.48 12.80
C PRO A 330 10.78 4.02 11.50
N SER A 331 12.13 4.08 11.44
CA SER A 331 12.85 4.60 10.28
C SER A 331 12.85 3.65 9.07
N PHE A 332 12.55 2.36 9.24
CA PHE A 332 12.62 1.35 8.16
C PHE A 332 11.42 1.38 7.20
N GLN A 333 10.38 2.15 7.49
CA GLN A 333 9.23 2.31 6.58
C GLN A 333 8.52 0.97 6.25
N ARG A 334 8.54 0.03 7.21
CA ARG A 334 7.77 -1.24 7.24
C ARG A 334 7.64 -1.91 5.88
N THR A 335 6.42 -2.03 5.34
CA THR A 335 6.12 -2.75 4.10
C THR A 335 6.95 -2.26 2.92
N ARG A 336 7.20 -0.94 2.82
CA ARG A 336 7.99 -0.35 1.73
C ARG A 336 9.47 -0.71 1.86
N GLY A 337 10.02 -0.58 3.07
CA GLY A 337 11.41 -0.96 3.36
C GLY A 337 11.66 -2.44 3.12
N VAL A 338 10.74 -3.30 3.56
CA VAL A 338 10.84 -4.74 3.32
C VAL A 338 10.79 -5.08 1.83
N LEU A 339 9.86 -4.51 1.06
CA LEU A 339 9.78 -4.76 -0.38
C LEU A 339 11.06 -4.31 -1.10
N ARG A 340 11.60 -3.14 -0.76
CA ARG A 340 12.86 -2.65 -1.33
C ARG A 340 14.02 -3.58 -0.99
N LEU A 341 14.13 -4.00 0.27
CA LEU A 341 15.21 -4.88 0.72
C LEU A 341 15.12 -6.26 0.05
N LEU A 342 13.93 -6.83 0.00
CA LEU A 342 13.70 -8.11 -0.67
C LEU A 342 13.96 -8.01 -2.18
N ALA A 343 13.64 -6.89 -2.83
CA ALA A 343 13.98 -6.68 -4.23
C ALA A 343 15.50 -6.70 -4.46
N GLU A 344 16.29 -6.03 -3.60
CA GLU A 344 17.77 -6.06 -3.67
C GLU A 344 18.31 -7.48 -3.42
N ILE A 345 17.76 -8.20 -2.43
CA ILE A 345 18.13 -9.59 -2.14
C ILE A 345 17.82 -10.49 -3.34
N VAL A 346 16.60 -10.41 -3.90
CA VAL A 346 16.19 -11.19 -5.07
C VAL A 346 17.09 -10.89 -6.27
N ALA A 347 17.44 -9.63 -6.50
CA ALA A 347 18.34 -9.23 -7.59
C ALA A 347 19.75 -9.82 -7.42
N ASP A 348 20.33 -9.74 -6.22
CA ASP A 348 21.65 -10.33 -5.91
C ASP A 348 21.65 -11.85 -6.12
N LEU A 349 20.68 -12.53 -5.53
CA LEU A 349 20.54 -13.99 -5.60
C LEU A 349 20.28 -14.49 -7.03
N PHE A 350 19.45 -13.77 -7.79
CA PHE A 350 19.18 -14.09 -9.19
C PHE A 350 20.44 -13.96 -10.04
N LYS A 351 21.19 -12.86 -9.88
CA LYS A 351 22.40 -12.58 -10.65
C LYS A 351 23.50 -13.61 -10.40
N ARG A 352 23.66 -14.07 -9.16
CA ARG A 352 24.67 -15.07 -8.78
C ARG A 352 24.21 -16.51 -8.96
N GLN A 353 22.95 -16.73 -9.37
CA GLN A 353 22.35 -18.05 -9.55
C GLN A 353 22.46 -18.93 -8.30
N ASP A 354 22.06 -18.38 -7.14
CA ASP A 354 22.11 -19.09 -5.86
C ASP A 354 21.42 -20.47 -5.94
N PRO A 355 22.05 -21.57 -5.49
CA PRO A 355 21.52 -22.92 -5.71
C PRO A 355 20.32 -23.27 -4.82
N SER A 356 19.92 -22.40 -3.89
CA SER A 356 18.89 -22.71 -2.90
C SER A 356 17.50 -22.84 -3.52
N PRO A 357 16.67 -23.79 -3.06
CA PRO A 357 15.28 -23.94 -3.51
C PRO A 357 14.34 -22.88 -2.93
N LEU A 358 14.74 -22.23 -1.83
CA LEU A 358 14.05 -21.09 -1.21
C LEU A 358 15.05 -19.97 -0.93
N ILE A 359 14.54 -18.74 -0.83
CA ILE A 359 15.28 -17.58 -0.35
C ILE A 359 15.14 -17.51 1.17
N GLN A 360 16.24 -17.73 1.87
CA GLN A 360 16.32 -17.91 3.32
C GLN A 360 17.18 -16.81 3.96
N PRO A 361 17.10 -16.60 5.29
CA PRO A 361 17.97 -15.64 5.98
C PRO A 361 19.46 -15.85 5.70
N ALA A 362 19.92 -17.10 5.66
CA ALA A 362 21.31 -17.45 5.38
C ALA A 362 21.77 -17.07 3.95
N ASN A 363 20.84 -16.85 3.01
CA ASN A 363 21.21 -16.47 1.65
C ASN A 363 21.49 -14.97 1.51
N VAL A 364 21.07 -14.14 2.47
CA VAL A 364 21.20 -12.69 2.42
C VAL A 364 22.68 -12.29 2.36
N ASN A 365 23.08 -11.67 1.25
CA ASN A 365 24.46 -11.31 0.99
C ASN A 365 24.88 -10.02 1.69
N LEU A 366 25.40 -10.11 2.91
CA LEU A 366 25.90 -8.93 3.63
C LEU A 366 27.24 -8.42 3.08
N SER A 367 27.91 -9.17 2.19
CA SER A 367 29.08 -8.67 1.45
C SER A 367 28.68 -7.67 0.36
N ASN A 368 27.44 -7.75 -0.15
CA ASN A 368 26.88 -6.76 -1.06
C ASN A 368 26.64 -5.44 -0.31
N SER A 369 27.37 -4.39 -0.70
CA SER A 369 27.33 -3.09 -0.02
C SER A 369 25.96 -2.42 -0.05
N ARG A 370 25.14 -2.63 -1.09
CA ARG A 370 23.77 -2.10 -1.15
C ARG A 370 22.89 -2.74 -0.10
N ILE A 371 22.86 -4.08 -0.06
CA ILE A 371 22.08 -4.84 0.92
C ILE A 371 22.56 -4.50 2.33
N ARG A 372 23.87 -4.51 2.58
CA ARG A 372 24.44 -4.19 3.89
C ARG A 372 24.03 -2.79 4.36
N ARG A 373 24.16 -1.78 3.49
CA ARG A 373 23.81 -0.40 3.82
C ARG A 373 22.35 -0.25 4.21
N MET A 374 21.43 -0.98 3.56
CA MET A 374 20.01 -1.00 3.96
C MET A 374 19.76 -1.53 5.37
N PHE A 375 20.66 -2.35 5.93
CA PHE A 375 20.59 -2.72 7.35
C PHE A 375 21.24 -1.63 8.23
N ILE A 376 22.45 -1.20 7.88
CA ILE A 376 23.25 -0.24 8.66
C ILE A 376 22.54 1.10 8.86
N GLU A 377 21.82 1.60 7.86
CA GLU A 377 21.10 2.88 7.93
C GLU A 377 20.07 2.96 9.07
N HIS A 378 19.62 1.83 9.60
CA HIS A 378 18.63 1.80 10.71
C HIS A 378 19.18 1.31 12.05
N ILE A 379 20.27 0.53 12.05
CA ILE A 379 20.89 0.02 13.29
C ILE A 379 22.15 0.79 13.71
N GLY A 380 22.72 1.58 12.79
CA GLY A 380 23.87 2.45 13.02
C GLY A 380 25.20 1.90 12.48
N GLU A 381 26.08 2.83 12.11
CA GLU A 381 27.42 2.57 11.52
C GLU A 381 28.34 1.70 12.40
N VAL A 382 28.10 1.66 13.72
CA VAL A 382 28.88 0.86 14.67
C VAL A 382 28.87 -0.64 14.30
N PHE A 383 27.81 -1.10 13.64
CA PHE A 383 27.66 -2.49 13.22
C PHE A 383 28.47 -2.85 11.95
N GLU A 384 29.04 -1.89 11.22
CA GLU A 384 29.95 -2.20 10.09
C GLU A 384 31.17 -3.02 10.55
N SER A 385 31.75 -2.63 11.69
CA SER A 385 32.89 -3.36 12.28
C SER A 385 32.52 -4.78 12.74
N VAL A 386 31.32 -4.95 13.27
CA VAL A 386 30.78 -6.26 13.69
C VAL A 386 30.58 -7.14 12.46
N LEU A 387 29.96 -6.61 11.40
CA LEU A 387 29.75 -7.34 10.15
C LEU A 387 31.07 -7.76 9.51
N ALA A 388 32.08 -6.88 9.50
CA ALA A 388 33.39 -7.20 8.96
C ALA A 388 34.09 -8.32 9.78
N SER A 389 34.01 -8.28 11.10
CA SER A 389 34.64 -9.29 11.98
C SER A 389 33.94 -10.65 11.94
N ASP A 390 32.62 -10.67 11.89
CA ASP A 390 31.87 -11.91 12.14
C ASP A 390 31.35 -12.55 10.84
N ILE A 391 31.07 -11.77 9.79
CA ILE A 391 30.35 -12.24 8.60
C ILE A 391 31.09 -12.02 7.28
N VAL A 392 31.59 -10.80 7.02
CA VAL A 392 31.95 -10.35 5.65
C VAL A 392 33.46 -10.31 5.38
N GLY A 393 34.29 -10.09 6.39
CA GLY A 393 35.73 -9.96 6.21
C GLY A 393 36.40 -11.26 5.76
N ASP A 394 37.52 -11.15 5.06
CA ASP A 394 38.33 -12.30 4.63
C ASP A 394 38.77 -13.18 5.82
N ASP A 395 38.86 -12.57 7.01
CA ASP A 395 39.21 -13.18 8.29
C ASP A 395 37.99 -13.46 9.20
N ALA A 396 36.77 -13.34 8.66
CA ALA A 396 35.55 -13.41 9.44
C ALA A 396 35.37 -14.76 10.12
N ARG A 397 34.69 -14.75 11.27
CA ARG A 397 34.42 -15.97 12.05
C ARG A 397 33.66 -17.03 11.25
N THR A 398 32.70 -16.61 10.42
CA THR A 398 31.95 -17.50 9.52
C THR A 398 32.86 -18.24 8.54
N VAL A 399 33.77 -17.53 7.87
CA VAL A 399 34.76 -18.12 6.95
C VAL A 399 35.70 -19.10 7.67
N LYS A 400 35.94 -18.91 8.97
CA LYS A 400 36.76 -19.81 9.80
C LYS A 400 35.99 -21.03 10.33
N MET A 401 34.66 -21.02 10.25
CA MET A 401 33.79 -22.10 10.74
C MET A 401 33.25 -23.00 9.63
N ASP A 402 33.19 -22.50 8.38
CA ASP A 402 32.98 -23.28 7.16
C ASP A 402 34.25 -24.08 6.78
#